data_AF-A0A433Q1Q8-F1
#
_entry.id   AF-A0A433Q1Q8-F1
#
_cell.length_a   1.000
_cell.length_b   1.000
_cell.length_c   1.000
_cell.angle_alpha   90.00
_cell.angle_beta   90.00
_cell.angle_gamma   90.00
#
_symmetry.space_group_name_H-M   'P 1'
#
loop_
_entity.id
_entity.type
_entity.pdbx_description
1 polymer ?
#
loop_
_entity_poly.entity_id
_entity_poly.type
_entity_poly.pdbx_seq_one_letter_code
_entity_poly.pdbx_strand_id
1 'polypeptide(L)'
;MDPYAHVHNHGQEHAYDGPAVHSDDSELAVQSADSDSAPGIEERNHFDKVVTAFTSYRTHAFGVTQRRRHDFHALLEHHKRLIPDFLAKLSAVDDAIRQNASVLKEIVVDTDMFMEGERKRNQDEAQPPGTDAIKSSNGKEGASTPHVSEFDMEKLRSTLKQFVRDWAEE
;
A
#
# COMPACT_ATOMS: atom_id res chain seq x y z
N MET A 1 -4.69 18.19 79.46
CA MET A 1 -4.91 19.52 78.85
C MET A 1 -5.94 19.31 77.76
N ASP A 2 -7.18 19.68 78.07
CA ASP A 2 -8.32 19.83 77.16
C ASP A 2 -8.48 21.34 76.88
N PRO A 3 -9.37 21.85 75.99
CA PRO A 3 -10.16 21.25 74.89
C PRO A 3 -10.34 22.21 73.67
N TYR A 4 -11.36 21.94 72.83
CA TYR A 4 -12.11 22.79 71.86
C TYR A 4 -11.88 22.44 70.37
N ALA A 5 -12.69 21.58 69.73
CA ALA A 5 -14.16 21.55 69.49
C ALA A 5 -14.60 22.32 68.24
N HIS A 6 -15.41 21.59 67.45
CA HIS A 6 -16.21 22.00 66.30
C HIS A 6 -16.92 23.36 66.44
N VAL A 7 -17.29 23.97 65.32
CA VAL A 7 -18.69 24.33 64.97
C VAL A 7 -18.78 24.92 63.55
N HIS A 8 -19.85 24.55 62.86
CA HIS A 8 -20.31 25.07 61.56
C HIS A 8 -20.70 26.56 61.63
N ASN A 9 -20.74 27.27 60.48
CA ASN A 9 -21.99 27.77 59.87
C ASN A 9 -21.81 29.09 59.06
N HIS A 10 -22.52 29.11 57.93
CA HIS A 10 -23.06 30.20 57.09
C HIS A 10 -22.52 31.63 57.08
N GLY A 11 -22.46 32.20 55.86
CA GLY A 11 -22.54 33.63 55.57
C GLY A 11 -21.77 33.97 54.29
N GLN A 12 -22.35 33.81 53.10
CA GLN A 12 -23.23 34.77 52.43
C GLN A 12 -22.48 35.92 51.71
N GLU A 13 -22.51 35.80 50.38
CA GLU A 13 -22.68 36.85 49.35
C GLU A 13 -21.61 37.89 48.99
N HIS A 14 -21.72 38.24 47.71
CA HIS A 14 -21.22 39.41 46.97
C HIS A 14 -19.94 39.20 46.16
N ALA A 15 -20.05 38.90 44.86
CA ALA A 15 -20.48 39.75 43.74
C ALA A 15 -19.29 40.43 43.06
N TYR A 16 -18.83 39.85 41.94
CA TYR A 16 -18.06 40.58 40.93
C TYR A 16 -18.53 40.18 39.53
N ASP A 17 -18.77 41.25 38.79
CA ASP A 17 -19.18 41.45 37.40
C ASP A 17 -18.27 40.75 36.36
N GLY A 18 -18.82 40.34 35.21
CA GLY A 18 -18.21 39.45 34.18
C GLY A 18 -17.06 40.03 33.34
N PRO A 19 -16.88 39.69 32.03
CA PRO A 19 -17.42 38.59 31.20
C PRO A 19 -16.33 37.83 30.39
N ALA A 20 -16.61 36.62 29.88
CA ALA A 20 -16.10 36.08 28.58
C ALA A 20 -16.41 34.58 28.42
N VAL A 21 -17.37 34.22 27.55
CA VAL A 21 -17.21 33.58 26.22
C VAL A 21 -16.74 32.11 26.23
N HIS A 22 -17.48 31.29 25.48
CA HIS A 22 -17.23 29.91 25.01
C HIS A 22 -17.66 28.75 25.92
N SER A 23 -18.94 28.37 25.81
CA SER A 23 -19.36 26.99 26.02
C SER A 23 -18.91 26.19 24.79
N ASP A 24 -17.81 25.47 24.95
CA ASP A 24 -17.31 24.43 24.07
C ASP A 24 -18.24 23.22 24.20
N ASP A 25 -19.30 23.20 23.39
CA ASP A 25 -20.09 21.99 23.16
C ASP A 25 -19.52 21.31 21.91
N SER A 26 -18.29 20.82 22.03
CA SER A 26 -17.70 19.86 21.11
C SER A 26 -17.61 18.51 21.81
N GLU A 27 -18.77 17.92 22.07
CA GLU A 27 -18.84 16.48 22.23
C GLU A 27 -18.24 15.83 20.98
N LEU A 28 -17.09 15.22 21.22
CA LEU A 28 -16.23 14.51 20.29
C LEU A 28 -17.01 13.41 19.57
N ALA A 29 -17.69 13.76 18.50
CA ALA A 29 -18.07 12.81 17.45
C ALA A 29 -16.87 12.57 16.52
N VAL A 30 -15.72 12.17 17.08
CA VAL A 30 -14.73 11.41 16.32
C VAL A 30 -15.10 9.95 16.50
N GLN A 31 -16.25 9.57 15.95
CA GLN A 31 -16.51 8.18 15.65
C GLN A 31 -15.53 7.81 14.54
N SER A 32 -14.52 7.05 14.97
CA SER A 32 -13.70 6.19 14.13
C SER A 32 -14.55 5.69 12.97
N ALA A 33 -14.19 6.11 11.76
CA ALA A 33 -14.64 5.50 10.52
C ALA A 33 -14.27 4.02 10.61
N ASP A 34 -15.23 3.23 11.06
CA ASP A 34 -15.15 1.78 11.16
C ASP A 34 -14.84 1.27 9.76
N SER A 35 -13.67 0.68 9.60
CA SER A 35 -13.18 0.17 8.33
C SER A 35 -13.86 -1.16 8.01
N ASP A 36 -15.20 -1.19 8.03
CA ASP A 36 -15.98 -2.33 7.58
C ASP A 36 -16.12 -2.25 6.06
N SER A 37 -14.97 -2.21 5.37
CA SER A 37 -14.93 -2.48 3.94
C SER A 37 -15.33 -3.93 3.79
N ALA A 38 -16.44 -4.19 3.09
CA ALA A 38 -16.93 -5.55 2.86
C ALA A 38 -15.75 -6.47 2.46
N PRO A 39 -15.62 -7.68 3.02
CA PRO A 39 -14.43 -8.52 2.87
C PRO A 39 -14.01 -8.76 1.41
N GLY A 40 -14.96 -8.76 0.48
CA GLY A 40 -14.68 -8.87 -0.96
C GLY A 40 -13.97 -7.64 -1.58
N ILE A 41 -14.14 -6.44 -1.01
CA ILE A 41 -13.45 -5.23 -1.47
C ILE A 41 -11.97 -5.26 -1.04
N GLU A 42 -11.70 -5.66 0.21
CA GLU A 42 -10.32 -5.76 0.70
C GLU A 42 -9.53 -6.87 -0.03
N GLU A 43 -10.16 -8.03 -0.24
CA GLU A 43 -9.58 -9.11 -1.03
C GLU A 43 -9.27 -8.66 -2.46
N ARG A 44 -10.20 -7.94 -3.10
CA ARG A 44 -10.00 -7.39 -4.43
C ARG A 44 -8.84 -6.39 -4.49
N ASN A 45 -8.77 -5.47 -3.53
CA ASN A 45 -7.67 -4.51 -3.44
C ASN A 45 -6.33 -5.21 -3.23
N HIS A 46 -6.31 -6.25 -2.39
CA HIS A 46 -5.12 -7.07 -2.17
C HIS A 46 -4.70 -7.79 -3.45
N PHE A 47 -5.64 -8.39 -4.17
CA PHE A 47 -5.39 -9.06 -5.45
C PHE A 47 -4.82 -8.09 -6.48
N ASP A 48 -5.45 -6.92 -6.68
CA ASP A 48 -4.98 -5.91 -7.62
C ASP A 48 -3.56 -5.43 -7.25
N LYS A 49 -3.25 -5.35 -5.94
CA LYS A 49 -1.88 -5.07 -5.46
C LYS A 49 -0.91 -6.19 -5.84
N VAL A 50 -1.27 -7.46 -5.66
CA VAL A 50 -0.42 -8.60 -6.04
C VAL A 50 -0.18 -8.57 -7.55
N VAL A 51 -1.22 -8.43 -8.38
CA VAL A 51 -1.09 -8.31 -9.84
C VAL A 51 -0.15 -7.16 -10.21
N THR A 52 -0.33 -6.00 -9.60
CA THR A 52 0.54 -4.83 -9.83
C THR A 52 1.99 -5.12 -9.46
N ALA A 53 2.24 -5.90 -8.39
CA ALA A 53 3.59 -6.32 -8.02
C ALA A 53 4.23 -7.21 -9.08
N PHE A 54 3.50 -8.22 -9.59
CA PHE A 54 3.98 -9.10 -10.66
C PHE A 54 4.36 -8.29 -11.92
N THR A 55 3.50 -7.36 -12.35
CA THR A 55 3.78 -6.53 -13.53
C THR A 55 4.93 -5.54 -13.32
N SER A 56 5.16 -5.11 -12.08
CA SER A 56 6.22 -4.14 -11.73
C SER A 56 7.60 -4.77 -11.52
N TYR A 57 7.69 -6.10 -11.42
CA TYR A 57 8.93 -6.85 -11.15
C TYR A 57 10.09 -6.42 -12.04
N ARG A 58 9.84 -6.31 -13.35
CA ARG A 58 10.86 -5.96 -14.34
C ARG A 58 11.50 -4.62 -14.01
N THR A 59 10.70 -3.57 -13.92
CA THR A 59 11.18 -2.20 -13.66
C THR A 59 11.94 -2.13 -12.34
N HIS A 60 11.42 -2.79 -11.31
CA HIS A 60 12.05 -2.83 -10.00
C HIS A 60 13.42 -3.53 -10.03
N ALA A 61 13.49 -4.74 -10.60
CA ALA A 61 14.73 -5.51 -10.69
C ALA A 61 15.79 -4.80 -11.55
N PHE A 62 15.39 -4.19 -12.67
CA PHE A 62 16.28 -3.38 -13.52
C PHE A 62 16.84 -2.17 -12.77
N GLY A 63 16.03 -1.48 -11.97
CA GLY A 63 16.49 -0.34 -11.17
C GLY A 63 17.63 -0.71 -10.21
N VAL A 64 17.54 -1.89 -9.59
CA VAL A 64 18.59 -2.43 -8.72
C VAL A 64 19.87 -2.72 -9.52
N THR A 65 19.77 -3.36 -10.69
CA THR A 65 20.94 -3.62 -11.55
C THR A 65 21.58 -2.32 -12.04
N GLN A 66 20.78 -1.34 -12.42
CA GLN A 66 21.28 -0.05 -12.90
C GLN A 66 22.01 0.71 -11.81
N ARG A 67 21.52 0.66 -10.55
CA ARG A 67 22.25 1.22 -9.41
C ARG A 67 23.61 0.55 -9.24
N ARG A 68 23.68 -0.79 -9.30
CA ARG A 68 24.95 -1.53 -9.23
C ARG A 68 25.93 -1.16 -10.36
N ARG A 69 25.42 -0.90 -11.58
CA ARG A 69 26.26 -0.39 -12.69
C ARG A 69 26.82 0.99 -12.38
N HIS A 70 25.97 1.90 -11.93
CA HIS A 70 26.38 3.24 -11.55
C HIS A 70 27.46 3.19 -10.46
N ASP A 71 27.26 2.38 -9.42
CA ASP A 71 28.21 2.21 -8.32
C ASP A 71 29.55 1.66 -8.83
N PHE A 72 29.52 0.69 -9.75
CA PHE A 72 30.74 0.20 -10.39
C PHE A 72 31.50 1.28 -11.17
N HIS A 73 30.78 2.13 -11.91
CA HIS A 73 31.41 3.24 -12.64
C HIS A 73 31.99 4.31 -11.71
N ALA A 74 31.40 4.49 -10.52
CA ALA A 74 31.91 5.39 -9.48
C ALA A 74 33.19 4.86 -8.79
N LEU A 75 33.54 3.58 -8.95
CA LEU A 75 34.77 3.02 -8.38
C LEU A 75 36.04 3.59 -9.03
N LEU A 76 37.11 3.64 -8.24
CA LEU A 76 38.46 3.92 -8.73
C LEU A 76 38.96 2.82 -9.68
N GLU A 77 39.81 3.19 -10.63
CA GLU A 77 40.26 2.30 -11.71
C GLU A 77 41.00 1.04 -11.21
N HIS A 78 41.72 1.15 -10.10
CA HIS A 78 42.39 -0.02 -9.51
C HIS A 78 41.40 -1.02 -8.91
N HIS A 79 40.26 -0.58 -8.35
CA HIS A 79 39.21 -1.47 -7.87
C HIS A 79 38.45 -2.12 -9.04
N LYS A 80 38.20 -1.37 -10.14
CA LYS A 80 37.59 -1.92 -11.36
C LYS A 80 38.42 -3.07 -11.93
N ARG A 81 39.75 -2.95 -11.92
CA ARG A 81 40.68 -3.99 -12.38
C ARG A 81 40.61 -5.30 -11.57
N LEU A 82 40.13 -5.27 -10.32
CA LEU A 82 39.94 -6.49 -9.51
C LEU A 82 38.69 -7.28 -9.94
N ILE A 83 37.75 -6.65 -10.63
CA ILE A 83 36.46 -7.21 -11.02
C ILE A 83 36.11 -6.88 -12.49
N PRO A 84 36.95 -7.27 -13.46
CA PRO A 84 36.80 -6.87 -14.87
C PRO A 84 35.49 -7.36 -15.50
N ASP A 85 35.03 -8.56 -15.09
CA ASP A 85 33.85 -9.20 -15.68
C ASP A 85 32.53 -8.76 -15.02
N PHE A 86 32.57 -7.80 -14.08
CA PHE A 86 31.39 -7.42 -13.31
C PHE A 86 30.24 -6.91 -14.20
N LEU A 87 30.56 -6.08 -15.20
CA LEU A 87 29.55 -5.55 -16.12
C LEU A 87 28.92 -6.64 -17.00
N ALA A 88 29.71 -7.62 -17.45
CA ALA A 88 29.21 -8.76 -18.20
C ALA A 88 28.25 -9.61 -17.35
N LYS A 89 28.58 -9.84 -16.08
CA LYS A 89 27.68 -10.52 -15.12
C LYS A 89 26.38 -9.73 -14.92
N LEU A 90 26.43 -8.41 -14.81
CA LEU A 90 25.22 -7.59 -14.72
C LEU A 90 24.37 -7.65 -15.99
N SER A 91 24.98 -7.78 -17.17
CA SER A 91 24.24 -8.02 -18.43
C SER A 91 23.52 -9.37 -18.40
N ALA A 92 24.18 -10.44 -17.97
CA ALA A 92 23.55 -11.75 -17.84
C ALA A 92 22.39 -11.73 -16.83
N VAL A 93 22.53 -10.94 -15.74
CA VAL A 93 21.43 -10.72 -14.78
C VAL A 93 20.25 -10.00 -15.44
N ASP A 94 20.48 -8.99 -16.27
CA ASP A 94 19.39 -8.31 -16.99
C ASP A 94 18.67 -9.25 -17.97
N ASP A 95 19.40 -10.15 -18.63
CA ASP A 95 18.82 -11.17 -19.50
C ASP A 95 17.93 -12.13 -18.71
N ALA A 96 18.40 -12.59 -17.55
CA ALA A 96 17.62 -13.41 -16.64
C ALA A 96 16.37 -12.66 -16.11
N ILE A 97 16.51 -11.36 -15.76
CA ILE A 97 15.37 -10.53 -15.34
C ILE A 97 14.31 -10.46 -16.45
N ARG A 98 14.72 -10.31 -17.72
CA ARG A 98 13.78 -10.30 -18.86
C ARG A 98 13.04 -11.62 -19.01
N GLN A 99 13.74 -12.74 -18.89
CA GLN A 99 13.13 -14.07 -18.98
C GLN A 99 12.13 -14.31 -17.83
N ASN A 100 12.55 -14.02 -16.59
CA ASN A 100 11.68 -14.15 -15.42
C ASN A 100 10.45 -13.25 -15.53
N ALA A 101 10.60 -12.01 -15.99
CA ALA A 101 9.48 -11.10 -16.20
C ALA A 101 8.49 -11.61 -17.26
N SER A 102 8.97 -12.33 -18.28
CA SER A 102 8.10 -12.96 -19.26
C SER A 102 7.22 -14.02 -18.60
N VAL A 103 7.83 -14.92 -17.82
CA VAL A 103 7.09 -15.97 -17.08
C VAL A 103 6.06 -15.37 -16.13
N LEU A 104 6.46 -14.36 -15.34
CA LEU A 104 5.55 -13.69 -14.41
C LEU A 104 4.39 -12.98 -15.13
N LYS A 105 4.63 -12.46 -16.34
CA LYS A 105 3.58 -11.83 -17.14
C LYS A 105 2.55 -12.86 -17.62
N GLU A 106 3.00 -14.01 -18.10
CA GLU A 106 2.08 -15.08 -18.53
C GLU A 106 1.19 -15.55 -17.38
N ILE A 107 1.74 -15.69 -16.15
CA ILE A 107 0.95 -16.02 -14.96
C ILE A 107 -0.17 -15.01 -14.72
N VAL A 108 0.12 -13.71 -14.85
CA VAL A 108 -0.88 -12.65 -14.60
C VAL A 108 -1.98 -12.66 -15.67
N VAL A 109 -1.64 -12.92 -16.94
CA VAL A 109 -2.63 -12.96 -18.04
C VAL A 109 -3.72 -13.99 -17.74
N ASP A 110 -3.35 -15.16 -17.23
CA ASP A 110 -4.31 -16.21 -16.88
C ASP A 110 -5.22 -15.80 -15.70
N THR A 111 -4.72 -14.96 -14.78
CA THR A 111 -5.49 -14.53 -13.60
C THR A 111 -6.60 -13.54 -13.90
N ASP A 112 -6.50 -12.74 -14.97
CA ASP A 112 -7.57 -11.81 -15.37
C ASP A 112 -8.86 -12.55 -15.77
N MET A 113 -8.74 -13.76 -16.32
CA MET A 113 -9.89 -14.58 -16.71
C MET A 113 -10.73 -15.04 -15.51
N PHE A 114 -10.10 -15.34 -14.36
CA PHE A 114 -10.80 -15.74 -13.14
C PHE A 114 -11.56 -14.56 -12.51
N MET A 115 -11.10 -13.33 -12.74
CA MET A 115 -11.66 -12.13 -12.15
C MET A 115 -12.81 -11.49 -12.93
N GLU A 116 -12.92 -11.72 -14.24
CA GLU A 116 -14.04 -11.21 -15.03
C GLU A 116 -15.41 -11.73 -14.53
N GLY A 117 -15.46 -12.96 -14.00
CA GLY A 117 -16.67 -13.55 -13.43
C GLY A 117 -17.10 -12.93 -12.10
N GLU A 118 -16.16 -12.43 -11.28
CA GLU A 118 -16.44 -11.73 -10.02
C GLU A 118 -16.72 -10.25 -10.22
N ARG A 119 -16.02 -9.61 -11.18
CA ARG A 119 -16.30 -8.22 -11.60
C ARG A 119 -17.75 -8.06 -12.09
N LYS A 120 -18.28 -9.04 -12.81
CA LYS A 120 -19.68 -9.04 -13.28
C LYS A 120 -20.69 -9.27 -12.15
N ARG A 121 -20.45 -10.25 -11.27
CA ARG A 121 -21.36 -10.55 -10.15
C ARG A 121 -21.52 -9.37 -9.17
N ASN A 122 -20.44 -8.66 -8.87
CA ASN A 122 -20.48 -7.53 -7.94
C ASN A 122 -21.06 -6.24 -8.57
N GLN A 123 -21.15 -6.14 -9.90
CA GLN A 123 -21.85 -5.04 -10.58
C GLN A 123 -23.37 -5.24 -10.59
N ASP A 124 -23.85 -6.49 -10.64
CA ASP A 124 -25.29 -6.81 -10.68
C ASP A 124 -25.97 -6.71 -9.30
N GLU A 125 -25.23 -6.78 -8.19
CA GLU A 125 -25.79 -6.61 -6.83
C GLU A 125 -25.86 -5.15 -6.35
N ALA A 126 -25.33 -4.19 -7.11
CA ALA A 126 -25.23 -2.78 -6.73
C ALA A 126 -26.19 -1.86 -7.53
N GLN A 127 -27.50 -2.14 -7.57
CA GLN A 127 -28.47 -1.11 -7.97
C GLN A 127 -29.92 -1.39 -7.49
N PRO A 128 -30.54 -0.53 -6.67
CA PRO A 128 -31.99 -0.33 -6.71
C PRO A 128 -32.34 0.58 -7.92
N PRO A 129 -33.50 0.38 -8.58
CA PRO A 129 -33.85 1.11 -9.79
C PRO A 129 -34.38 2.51 -9.46
N GLY A 130 -33.76 3.52 -10.04
CA GLY A 130 -34.36 4.85 -10.22
C GLY A 130 -33.53 5.99 -9.64
N THR A 131 -32.88 6.76 -10.51
CA THR A 131 -33.17 8.18 -10.73
C THR A 131 -32.32 8.70 -11.88
N ASP A 132 -32.98 9.39 -12.81
CA ASP A 132 -32.42 9.83 -14.07
C ASP A 132 -31.37 10.93 -13.93
N ALA A 133 -30.26 10.71 -14.65
CA ALA A 133 -29.40 11.68 -15.33
C ALA A 133 -29.25 13.12 -14.76
N ILE A 134 -28.05 13.41 -14.23
CA ILE A 134 -27.36 14.68 -14.52
C ILE A 134 -25.94 14.36 -15.02
N LYS A 135 -25.71 14.63 -16.30
CA LYS A 135 -24.39 14.73 -16.90
C LYS A 135 -23.68 15.95 -16.33
N SER A 136 -22.55 15.76 -15.67
CA SER A 136 -21.53 16.80 -15.51
C SER A 136 -20.13 16.22 -15.60
N SER A 137 -19.37 16.88 -16.46
CA SER A 137 -17.98 16.65 -16.82
C SER A 137 -16.98 17.00 -15.71
N ASN A 138 -15.79 16.43 -15.86
CA ASN A 138 -14.50 16.79 -15.24
C ASN A 138 -14.18 16.23 -13.85
N GLY A 139 -13.32 15.21 -13.87
CA GLY A 139 -12.53 14.75 -12.74
C GLY A 139 -11.82 13.45 -13.12
N LYS A 140 -10.66 13.53 -13.78
CA LYS A 140 -9.72 12.41 -13.88
C LYS A 140 -9.19 12.16 -12.46
N GLU A 141 -9.96 11.45 -11.66
CA GLU A 141 -9.46 10.83 -10.44
C GLU A 141 -8.62 9.64 -10.90
N GLY A 142 -7.30 9.84 -10.89
CA GLY A 142 -6.36 8.76 -11.14
C GLY A 142 -6.62 7.69 -10.09
N ALA A 143 -7.18 6.56 -10.52
CA ALA A 143 -7.15 5.33 -9.75
C ALA A 143 -5.69 5.14 -9.32
N SER A 144 -5.44 5.35 -8.03
CA SER A 144 -4.10 5.25 -7.45
C SER A 144 -3.62 3.83 -7.73
N THR A 145 -2.68 3.69 -8.65
CA THR A 145 -2.06 2.40 -8.92
C THR A 145 -1.57 1.84 -7.58
N PRO A 146 -1.97 0.62 -7.19
CA PRO A 146 -1.61 0.06 -5.90
C PRO A 146 -0.11 0.21 -5.65
N HIS A 147 0.29 0.81 -4.52
CA HIS A 147 1.70 1.00 -4.22
C HIS A 147 2.35 -0.35 -3.92
N VAL A 148 3.32 -0.73 -4.75
CA VAL A 148 4.10 -1.95 -4.60
C VAL A 148 5.30 -1.68 -3.68
N SER A 149 5.41 -2.44 -2.60
CA SER A 149 6.50 -2.31 -1.63
C SER A 149 7.69 -3.22 -1.95
N GLU A 150 8.86 -2.96 -1.35
CA GLU A 150 10.03 -3.87 -1.44
C GLU A 150 9.69 -5.27 -0.90
N PHE A 151 8.82 -5.35 0.12
CA PHE A 151 8.37 -6.62 0.68
C PHE A 151 7.59 -7.47 -0.34
N ASP A 152 6.78 -6.84 -1.19
CA ASP A 152 6.08 -7.53 -2.28
C ASP A 152 7.09 -8.09 -3.31
N MET A 153 8.18 -7.35 -3.58
CA MET A 153 9.26 -7.80 -4.45
C MET A 153 10.07 -8.95 -3.83
N GLU A 154 10.26 -8.96 -2.50
CA GLU A 154 10.89 -10.06 -1.79
C GLU A 154 10.04 -11.34 -1.86
N LYS A 155 8.72 -11.21 -1.71
CA LYS A 155 7.78 -12.31 -1.93
C LYS A 155 7.90 -12.85 -3.35
N LEU A 156 7.91 -12.00 -4.38
CA LEU A 156 8.09 -12.42 -5.78
C LEU A 156 9.39 -13.18 -6.01
N ARG A 157 10.51 -12.70 -5.45
CA ARG A 157 11.80 -13.40 -5.54
C ARG A 157 11.73 -14.77 -4.87
N SER A 158 11.00 -14.89 -3.77
CA SER A 158 10.78 -16.17 -3.09
C SER A 158 9.90 -17.10 -3.92
N THR A 159 8.84 -16.59 -4.54
CA THR A 159 7.98 -17.34 -5.48
C THR A 159 8.77 -17.86 -6.68
N LEU A 160 9.67 -17.06 -7.25
CA LEU A 160 10.54 -17.53 -8.34
C LEU A 160 11.44 -18.71 -7.91
N LYS A 161 12.02 -18.65 -6.70
CA LYS A 161 12.78 -19.77 -6.14
C LYS A 161 11.89 -21.00 -5.88
N GLN A 162 10.64 -20.75 -5.50
CA GLN A 162 9.66 -21.80 -5.25
C GLN A 162 9.36 -22.60 -6.51
N PHE A 163 9.28 -21.95 -7.68
CA PHE A 163 9.13 -22.64 -8.96
C PHE A 163 10.28 -23.60 -9.25
N VAL A 164 11.52 -23.17 -9.00
CA VAL A 164 12.70 -24.03 -9.20
C VAL A 164 12.64 -25.23 -8.26
N ARG A 165 12.33 -25.03 -6.97
CA ARG A 165 12.28 -26.12 -5.98
C ARG A 165 11.23 -27.18 -6.32
N ASP A 166 10.05 -26.74 -6.74
CA ASP A 166 8.90 -27.65 -6.88
C ASP A 166 8.78 -28.24 -8.30
N TRP A 167 9.37 -27.60 -9.32
CA TRP A 167 9.11 -27.94 -10.72
C TRP A 167 10.32 -28.03 -11.64
N ALA A 168 11.53 -27.66 -11.21
CA ALA A 168 12.73 -27.85 -12.03
C ALA A 168 13.31 -29.25 -11.81
N GLU A 169 13.59 -29.97 -12.91
CA GLU A 169 14.54 -31.08 -12.89
C GLU A 169 15.95 -30.46 -12.79
N GLU A 170 16.75 -30.90 -11.81
CA GLU A 170 18.01 -30.27 -11.37
C GLU A 170 18.95 -29.77 -12.48
#